data_AF-A0A016SII1-F1
#
_entry.id   AF-A0A016SII1-F1
#
_cell.length_a   1.000
_cell.length_b   1.000
_cell.length_c   1.000
_cell.angle_alpha   90.00
_cell.angle_beta   90.00
_cell.angle_gamma   90.00
#
_symmetry.space_group_name_H-M   'P 1'
#
loop_
_entity.id
_entity.type
_entity.pdbx_description
1 polymer ?
#
loop_
_entity_poly.entity_id
_entity_poly.type
_entity_poly.pdbx_seq_one_letter_code
_entity_poly.pdbx_strand_id
1 'polypeptide(L)'
;MHSLKKDFCCLRKAARNHITYNNDLNNWSIYIGSTCRHPEYCLVPREISGFVYLTGYYPCLQSNDLAIIHLKNEVSEVDGVPICTAERDEATKDLLHTAGTGYNLGTLSAGR
;
A
#
# COMPACT_ATOMS: atom_id res chain seq x y z
N MET A 1 10.24 -13.62 -4.07
CA MET A 1 9.26 -13.08 -3.10
C MET A 1 7.97 -13.90 -2.93
N HIS A 2 7.48 -14.63 -3.96
CA HIS A 2 6.27 -15.47 -3.82
C HIS A 2 6.43 -16.70 -2.90
N SER A 3 7.65 -17.22 -2.72
CA SER A 3 7.90 -18.41 -1.89
C SER A 3 7.73 -18.15 -0.38
N LEU A 4 8.18 -16.99 0.11
CA LEU A 4 8.20 -16.67 1.54
C LEU A 4 6.80 -16.47 2.15
N LYS A 5 5.83 -15.96 1.38
CA LYS A 5 4.44 -15.80 1.85
C LYS A 5 3.72 -17.14 2.00
N LYS A 6 4.01 -18.11 1.13
CA LYS A 6 3.38 -19.45 1.20
C LYS A 6 3.79 -20.18 2.47
N ASP A 7 5.06 -20.13 2.84
CA ASP A 7 5.54 -20.86 4.03
C ASP A 7 5.01 -20.25 5.34
N PHE A 8 4.86 -18.92 5.41
CA PHE A 8 4.32 -18.23 6.59
C PHE A 8 2.84 -18.54 6.85
N CYS A 9 2.03 -18.72 5.79
CA CYS A 9 0.58 -18.89 5.92
C CYS A 9 0.09 -20.34 5.82
N CYS A 10 0.92 -21.27 5.35
CA CYS A 10 0.58 -22.69 5.25
C CYS A 10 0.75 -23.48 6.56
N LEU A 11 1.36 -22.90 7.60
CA LEU A 11 1.42 -23.52 8.92
C LEU A 11 0.05 -23.42 9.60
N ARG A 12 -0.77 -24.47 9.42
CA ARG A 12 -2.00 -24.73 10.19
C ARG A 12 -1.64 -24.63 11.68
N LYS A 13 -2.08 -23.55 12.34
CA LYS A 13 -1.73 -23.12 13.72
C LYS A 13 -0.48 -22.25 13.87
N ALA A 14 -0.24 -21.32 12.95
CA ALA A 14 0.48 -20.11 13.35
C ALA A 14 -0.38 -19.41 14.41
N ALA A 15 0.03 -19.53 15.67
CA ALA A 15 -0.40 -18.64 16.75
C ALA A 15 -0.33 -17.19 16.24
N ARG A 16 -0.96 -16.23 16.95
CA ARG A 16 -0.75 -14.80 16.72
C ARG A 16 0.75 -14.48 16.82
N ASN A 17 1.49 -14.74 15.76
CA ASN A 17 2.91 -14.48 15.67
C ASN A 17 3.01 -12.97 15.73
N HIS A 18 3.89 -12.48 16.59
CA HIS A 18 4.16 -11.07 16.76
C HIS A 18 4.54 -10.49 15.38
N ILE A 19 3.61 -9.76 14.77
CA ILE A 19 3.87 -9.07 13.50
C ILE A 19 4.77 -7.89 13.85
N THR A 20 6.01 -7.94 13.37
CA THR A 20 6.93 -6.80 13.45
C THR A 20 6.76 -5.96 12.20
N TYR A 21 6.36 -4.71 12.37
CA TYR A 21 6.24 -3.74 11.28
C TYR A 21 7.59 -3.07 11.03
N ASN A 22 7.91 -2.82 9.75
CA ASN A 22 9.10 -2.05 9.38
C ASN A 22 8.83 -0.56 9.54
N ASN A 23 9.04 -0.07 10.76
CA ASN A 23 8.79 1.32 11.15
C ASN A 23 10.06 2.20 11.06
N ASP A 24 11.17 1.67 10.55
CA ASP A 24 12.39 2.45 10.37
C ASP A 24 12.21 3.38 9.17
N LEU A 25 12.21 4.69 9.44
CA LEU A 25 12.02 5.73 8.44
C LEU A 25 13.07 5.65 7.31
N ASN A 26 14.26 5.12 7.59
CA ASN A 26 15.35 5.05 6.61
C ASN A 26 15.18 3.92 5.59
N ASN A 27 14.26 2.97 5.84
CA ASN A 27 14.00 1.85 4.94
C ASN A 27 12.99 2.17 3.82
N TRP A 28 12.50 3.41 3.75
CA TRP A 28 11.41 3.79 2.86
C TRP A 28 11.76 5.06 2.06
N SER A 29 11.49 5.01 0.76
CA SER A 29 11.56 6.16 -0.14
C SER A 29 10.22 6.34 -0.83
N ILE A 30 9.56 7.48 -0.62
CA ILE A 30 8.24 7.78 -1.18
C ILE A 30 8.38 8.81 -2.30
N TYR A 31 7.85 8.48 -3.47
CA TYR A 31 7.89 9.35 -4.64
C TYR A 31 6.46 9.67 -5.08
N ILE A 32 6.14 10.95 -5.28
CA ILE A 32 4.79 11.42 -5.60
C ILE A 32 4.88 12.21 -6.91
N GLY A 33 3.95 11.94 -7.83
CA GLY A 33 3.90 12.58 -9.15
C GLY A 33 4.69 11.87 -10.25
N SER A 34 5.22 10.66 -10.01
CA SER A 34 6.01 9.94 -11.02
C SER A 34 5.15 9.41 -12.16
N THR A 35 5.57 9.68 -13.39
CA THR A 35 5.10 8.95 -14.59
C THR A 35 6.13 7.92 -15.07
N CYS A 36 7.28 7.80 -14.40
CA CYS A 36 8.37 6.91 -14.77
C CYS A 36 8.25 5.55 -14.08
N ARG A 37 8.68 4.49 -14.76
CA ARG A 37 8.73 3.13 -14.21
C ARG A 37 9.61 3.03 -12.95
N HIS A 38 10.70 3.79 -12.94
CA HIS A 38 11.69 3.87 -11.86
C HIS A 38 11.70 5.29 -11.31
N PRO A 39 10.83 5.59 -10.32
CA PRO A 39 10.68 6.94 -9.79
C PRO A 39 11.96 7.51 -9.17
N GLU A 40 12.86 6.66 -8.69
CA GLU A 40 14.16 7.03 -8.13
C GLU A 40 15.10 7.75 -9.12
N TYR A 41 14.84 7.63 -10.43
CA TYR A 41 15.65 8.29 -11.46
C TYR A 41 15.09 9.63 -11.90
N CYS A 42 13.83 9.94 -11.58
CA CYS A 42 13.17 11.16 -12.04
C CYS A 42 12.72 12.08 -10.90
N LEU A 43 12.62 11.57 -9.67
CA LEU A 43 12.12 12.32 -8.53
C LEU A 43 13.03 12.19 -7.31
N VAL A 44 12.96 13.21 -6.46
CA VAL A 44 13.57 13.20 -5.12
C VAL A 44 12.58 12.56 -4.14
N PRO A 45 13.02 11.64 -3.26
CA PRO A 45 12.13 11.02 -2.30
C PRO A 45 11.64 12.03 -1.24
N ARG A 46 10.41 11.83 -0.78
CA ARG A 46 9.79 12.61 0.31
C ARG A 46 10.30 12.13 1.66
N GLU A 47 10.49 13.07 2.58
CA GLU A 47 10.78 12.76 3.97
C GLU A 47 9.52 12.25 4.69
N ILE A 48 9.69 11.20 5.50
CA ILE A 48 8.64 10.54 6.27
C ILE A 48 8.76 10.96 7.73
N SER A 49 7.63 11.22 8.38
CA SER A 49 7.56 11.56 9.81
C SER A 49 7.02 10.42 10.67
N GLY A 50 6.33 9.42 10.10
CA GLY A 50 5.85 8.26 10.84
C GLY A 50 4.92 7.33 10.05
N PHE A 51 4.38 6.34 10.77
CA PHE A 51 3.50 5.32 10.23
C PHE A 51 2.32 5.04 11.18
N VAL A 52 1.16 4.72 10.62
CA VAL A 52 -0.02 4.22 11.34
C VAL A 52 -0.51 2.96 10.65
N TYR A 53 -0.84 1.92 11.43
CA TYR A 53 -1.32 0.64 10.93
C TYR A 53 -2.65 0.29 11.60
N LEU A 54 -3.57 -0.33 10.86
CA LEU A 54 -4.80 -0.84 11.47
C LEU A 54 -4.51 -2.02 12.40
N THR A 55 -5.06 -1.96 13.60
CA THR A 55 -5.01 -3.07 14.56
C THR A 55 -5.73 -4.30 13.98
N GLY A 56 -5.16 -5.48 14.18
CA GLY A 56 -5.75 -6.72 13.68
C GLY A 56 -5.40 -7.05 12.23
N TYR A 57 -4.43 -6.35 11.62
CA TYR A 57 -3.82 -6.82 10.38
C TYR A 57 -3.31 -8.26 10.54
N TYR A 58 -3.68 -9.14 9.61
CA TYR A 58 -3.20 -10.52 9.59
C TYR A 58 -2.85 -10.94 8.17
N PRO A 59 -1.55 -11.15 7.85
CA PRO A 59 -1.07 -11.35 6.47
C PRO A 59 -1.74 -12.51 5.73
N CYS A 60 -2.16 -13.54 6.44
CA CYS A 60 -2.73 -14.75 5.83
C CYS A 60 -4.21 -14.61 5.49
N LEU A 61 -4.94 -13.73 6.16
CA LEU A 61 -6.33 -13.40 5.83
C LEU A 61 -6.45 -12.09 5.05
N GLN A 62 -5.37 -11.31 4.97
CA GLN A 62 -5.38 -9.95 4.41
C GLN A 62 -6.43 -9.03 5.07
N SER A 63 -6.88 -9.38 6.27
CA SER A 63 -7.80 -8.56 7.06
C SER A 63 -7.10 -7.30 7.51
N ASN A 64 -7.79 -6.16 7.49
CA ASN A 64 -7.27 -4.86 7.92
C ASN A 64 -5.92 -4.48 7.27
N ASP A 65 -5.72 -4.86 6.00
CA ASP A 65 -4.51 -4.53 5.22
C ASP A 65 -4.52 -3.06 4.76
N LEU A 66 -4.39 -2.16 5.73
CA LEU A 66 -4.32 -0.71 5.52
C LEU A 66 -3.25 -0.10 6.43
N ALA A 67 -2.44 0.77 5.83
CA ALA A 67 -1.44 1.58 6.52
C ALA A 67 -1.47 3.01 6.00
N ILE A 68 -1.09 3.96 6.86
CA ILE A 68 -0.95 5.38 6.54
C ILE A 68 0.51 5.76 6.79
N ILE A 69 1.14 6.40 5.80
CA ILE A 69 2.49 6.94 5.90
C ILE A 69 2.37 8.45 6.06
N HIS A 70 2.94 9.00 7.12
CA HIS A 70 2.93 10.44 7.36
C HIS A 70 4.16 11.05 6.68
N LEU A 71 3.93 12.00 5.77
CA LEU A 71 5.00 12.80 5.21
C LEU A 71 5.41 13.88 6.22
N LYS A 72 6.66 14.31 6.17
CA LYS A 72 7.16 15.39 7.02
C LYS A 72 6.73 16.78 6.52
N ASN A 73 6.63 16.93 5.19
CA ASN A 73 6.23 18.16 4.53
C ASN A 73 5.00 17.91 3.66
N GLU A 74 4.19 18.94 3.45
CA GLU A 74 3.06 18.91 2.52
C GLU A 74 3.51 18.68 1.07
N VAL A 75 2.62 18.12 0.27
CA VAL A 75 2.83 17.90 -1.16
C VAL A 75 2.28 19.11 -1.90
N SER A 76 3.08 19.71 -2.78
CA SER A 76 2.61 20.82 -3.60
C SER A 76 1.60 20.33 -4.64
N GLU A 77 0.66 21.18 -5.05
CA GLU A 77 -0.35 20.83 -6.06
C GLU A 77 0.26 20.45 -7.42
N VAL A 78 1.47 20.92 -7.71
CA VAL A 78 2.22 20.57 -8.92
C VAL A 78 2.73 19.13 -8.87
N ASP A 79 3.12 18.65 -7.69
CA ASP A 79 3.66 17.31 -7.50
C ASP A 79 2.57 16.25 -7.35
N GLY A 80 1.40 16.63 -6.85
CA GLY A 80 0.27 15.73 -6.73
C GLY A 80 -0.96 16.37 -6.11
N VAL A 81 -2.12 15.87 -6.51
CA VAL A 81 -3.41 16.19 -5.91
C VAL A 81 -3.95 14.96 -5.16
N PRO A 82 -4.59 15.14 -3.99
CA PRO A 82 -5.14 14.03 -3.22
C PRO A 82 -6.31 13.37 -3.95
N ILE A 83 -6.50 12.07 -3.68
CA ILE A 83 -7.72 11.36 -4.08
C ILE A 83 -8.82 11.58 -3.03
N CYS A 84 -10.08 11.62 -3.47
CA CYS A 84 -11.23 11.69 -2.57
C CYS A 84 -11.35 10.40 -1.74
N THR A 85 -11.71 10.54 -0.47
CA THR A 85 -12.12 9.41 0.38
C THR A 85 -13.58 9.07 0.13
N ALA A 86 -13.91 7.78 0.12
CA ALA A 86 -15.29 7.33 0.02
C ALA A 86 -16.08 7.66 1.30
N GLU A 87 -17.37 7.96 1.15
CA GLU A 87 -18.27 8.05 2.30
C GLU A 87 -18.48 6.66 2.91
N ARG A 88 -18.81 6.60 4.22
CA ARG A 88 -18.91 5.33 4.96
C ARG A 88 -19.85 4.31 4.29
N ASP A 89 -20.96 4.80 3.74
CA ASP A 89 -22.02 3.99 3.15
C ASP A 89 -22.08 4.18 1.61
N GLU A 90 -20.99 4.67 0.99
CA GLU A 90 -20.93 4.83 -0.46
C GLU A 90 -20.96 3.47 -1.16
N ALA A 91 -21.88 3.32 -2.11
CA ALA A 91 -21.94 2.11 -2.93
C ALA A 91 -20.75 2.04 -3.89
N THR A 92 -20.16 0.85 -4.01
CA THR A 92 -19.10 0.59 -4.98
C THR A 92 -19.61 0.81 -6.40
N LYS A 93 -18.85 1.56 -7.22
CA LYS A 93 -19.16 1.76 -8.64
C LYS A 93 -18.89 0.49 -9.43
N ASP A 94 -19.67 0.29 -10.51
CA ASP A 94 -19.52 -0.86 -11.41
C ASP A 94 -18.15 -0.89 -12.14
N LEU A 95 -17.51 0.28 -12.28
CA LEU A 95 -16.22 0.42 -12.94
C LEU A 95 -15.20 1.05 -12.00
N LEU A 96 -14.08 0.35 -11.79
CA LEU A 96 -12.94 0.81 -11.02
C LEU A 96 -11.69 0.83 -11.91
N HIS A 97 -10.87 1.86 -11.73
CA HIS A 97 -9.57 1.98 -12.39
C HIS A 97 -8.45 1.62 -11.41
N THR A 98 -7.45 0.89 -11.89
CA THR A 98 -6.25 0.56 -11.12
C THR A 98 -5.02 1.06 -11.86
N ALA A 99 -4.02 1.55 -11.10
CA ALA A 99 -2.76 2.03 -11.63
C ALA A 99 -1.61 1.53 -10.75
N GLY A 100 -0.49 1.20 -11.38
CA GLY A 100 0.71 0.74 -10.69
C GLY A 100 1.78 0.23 -11.66
N THR A 101 3.03 0.16 -11.20
CA THR A 101 4.19 -0.33 -11.99
C THR A 101 4.53 -1.80 -11.71
N GLY A 102 3.73 -2.46 -10.87
CA GLY A 102 3.89 -3.87 -10.51
C GLY A 102 3.56 -4.84 -11.65
N TYR A 103 3.92 -6.11 -11.44
CA TYR A 103 3.58 -7.17 -12.39
C TYR A 103 2.07 -7.41 -12.45
N ASN A 104 1.49 -7.33 -13.66
CA ASN A 104 0.08 -7.59 -13.91
C ASN A 104 -0.06 -8.64 -15.03
N LEU A 105 -0.77 -9.73 -14.76
CA LEU A 105 -1.04 -10.80 -15.72
C LEU A 105 -2.30 -10.55 -16.58
N GLY A 106 -3.15 -9.56 -16.26
CA GLY A 106 -4.50 -9.39 -16.82
C GLY A 106 -5.43 -10.54 -16.37
N THR A 107 -6.65 -10.37 -15.86
CA THR A 107 -7.76 -9.46 -16.15
C THR A 107 -8.52 -9.28 -14.84
N LEU A 108 -8.84 -8.07 -14.39
CA LEU A 108 -9.74 -7.87 -13.24
C LEU A 108 -11.19 -7.86 -13.75
N SER A 109 -11.83 -9.02 -13.80
CA SER A 109 -13.28 -9.07 -13.94
C SER A 109 -13.91 -8.76 -12.59
N ALA A 110 -14.63 -7.64 -12.47
CA ALA A 110 -15.57 -7.44 -11.37
C ALA A 110 -16.66 -8.50 -11.54
N GLY A 111 -16.60 -9.55 -10.71
CA GLY A 111 -17.63 -10.57 -10.66
C GLY A 111 -18.93 -9.93 -10.17
N ARG A 112 -20.00 -10.13 -10.94
CA ARG A 112 -21.38 -9.94 -10.48
C ARG A 112 -21.77 -11.03 -9.49
#